data_AF-A0AAN9VMF0-F1
#
_entry.id   AF-A0AAN9VMF0-F1
#
_cell.length_a   1.000
_cell.length_b   1.000
_cell.length_c   1.000
_cell.angle_alpha   90.00
_cell.angle_beta   90.00
_cell.angle_gamma   90.00
#
_symmetry.space_group_name_H-M   'P 1'
#
loop_
_entity.id
_entity.type
_entity.pdbx_description
1 polymer ?
#
loop_
_entity_poly.entity_id
_entity_poly.type
_entity_poly.pdbx_seq_one_letter_code
_entity_poly.pdbx_strand_id
1 'polypeptide(L)'
;MASDPPGPSRKEKLQQSDSTKSLVAKLKEEFIKPVTKDNILYHYLPLHGVICYSAMSVNVMNPSLFSECCPKKDITNFLLFGSVGGVALYAYKRPHLQNLELLPRTTYSAFGAVMFTFGSVLIWAVMRSVVPENAFVGSAIGLLSAAGLVKCGSSYCNAIDQQVPSLDNEQPD
;
A
#
# COMPACT_ATOMS: atom_id res chain seq x y z
N MET A 1 -34.31 29.20 21.80
CA MET A 1 -33.09 29.99 21.53
C MET A 1 -31.91 29.06 21.71
N ALA A 2 -31.45 28.43 20.62
CA ALA A 2 -30.24 27.60 20.64
C ALA A 2 -29.08 28.49 20.22
N SER A 3 -28.13 28.69 21.14
CA SER A 3 -26.93 29.48 20.96
C SER A 3 -26.00 28.77 19.97
N ASP A 4 -25.64 29.42 18.87
CA ASP A 4 -24.64 28.90 17.93
C ASP A 4 -23.31 28.65 18.65
N PRO A 5 -22.65 27.49 18.42
CA PRO A 5 -21.36 27.20 19.03
C PRO A 5 -20.27 28.16 18.51
N PRO A 6 -19.33 28.58 19.37
CA PRO A 6 -18.26 29.49 18.97
C PRO A 6 -17.36 28.85 17.91
N GLY A 7 -17.25 29.54 16.77
CA GLY A 7 -16.42 29.10 15.64
C GLY A 7 -14.92 29.07 15.96
N PRO A 8 -14.14 28.21 15.30
CA PRO A 8 -12.72 27.99 15.60
C PRO A 8 -11.87 29.26 15.40
N SER A 9 -10.89 29.44 16.29
CA SER A 9 -10.08 30.66 16.40
C SER A 9 -9.14 30.86 15.21
N ARG A 10 -8.89 32.11 14.81
CA ARG A 10 -8.09 32.49 13.62
C ARG A 10 -6.69 31.84 13.58
N LYS A 11 -6.09 31.56 14.74
CA LYS A 11 -4.77 30.91 14.86
C LYS A 11 -4.81 29.41 14.54
N GLU A 12 -5.89 28.71 14.87
CA GLU A 12 -6.07 27.28 14.56
C GLU A 12 -6.23 27.07 13.04
N LYS A 13 -6.95 27.98 12.36
CA LYS A 13 -7.09 27.93 10.89
C LYS A 13 -5.77 28.12 10.16
N LEU A 14 -4.86 28.95 10.67
CA LEU A 14 -3.54 29.18 10.09
C LEU A 14 -2.63 27.95 10.26
N GLN A 15 -2.59 27.38 11.47
CA GLN A 15 -1.75 26.22 11.77
C GLN A 15 -2.22 24.95 11.05
N GLN A 16 -3.53 24.78 10.90
CA GLN A 16 -4.11 23.68 10.10
C GLN A 16 -3.86 23.88 8.60
N SER A 17 -3.88 25.12 8.08
CA SER A 17 -3.56 25.41 6.68
C SER A 17 -2.10 25.10 6.35
N ASP A 18 -1.16 25.46 7.22
CA ASP A 18 0.27 25.23 6.98
C ASP A 18 0.67 23.77 7.10
N SER A 19 0.09 23.02 8.04
CA SER A 19 0.28 21.58 8.14
C SER A 19 -0.24 20.85 6.89
N THR A 20 -1.40 21.26 6.39
CA THR A 20 -1.99 20.67 5.18
C THR A 20 -1.13 20.98 3.94
N LYS A 21 -0.66 22.22 3.79
CA LYS A 21 0.25 22.60 2.68
C LYS A 21 1.58 21.87 2.74
N SER A 22 2.14 21.69 3.94
CA SER A 22 3.38 20.91 4.15
C SER A 22 3.20 19.44 3.78
N LEU A 23 2.08 18.82 4.18
CA LEU A 23 1.76 17.46 3.82
C LEU A 23 1.54 17.31 2.32
N VAL A 24 0.81 18.23 1.69
CA VAL A 24 0.59 18.22 0.24
C VAL A 24 1.91 18.43 -0.51
N ALA A 25 2.78 19.32 -0.04
CA ALA A 25 4.11 19.53 -0.63
C ALA A 25 4.99 18.28 -0.48
N LYS A 26 5.03 17.65 0.70
CA LYS A 26 5.75 16.38 0.92
C LYS A 26 5.18 15.26 0.06
N LEU A 27 3.86 15.13 -0.02
CA LEU A 27 3.20 14.17 -0.90
C LEU A 27 3.54 14.43 -2.37
N LYS A 28 3.60 15.70 -2.79
CA LYS A 28 3.94 16.09 -4.16
C LYS A 28 5.40 15.78 -4.50
N GLU A 29 6.33 16.08 -3.60
CA GLU A 29 7.75 15.74 -3.73
C GLU A 29 7.97 14.22 -3.73
N GLU A 30 7.21 13.49 -2.91
CA GLU A 30 7.32 12.05 -2.77
C GLU A 30 6.63 11.29 -3.93
N PHE A 31 5.55 11.85 -4.53
CA PHE A 31 4.90 11.28 -5.72
C PHE A 31 5.55 11.65 -7.04
N ILE A 32 6.19 12.82 -7.14
CA ILE A 32 6.77 13.33 -8.39
C ILE A 32 8.30 13.12 -8.35
N LYS A 33 8.73 11.87 -8.48
CA LYS A 33 10.13 11.58 -8.83
C LYS A 33 10.36 11.80 -10.33
N PRO A 34 11.58 12.19 -10.75
CA PRO A 34 11.88 12.37 -12.16
C PRO A 34 11.58 11.08 -12.94
N VAL A 35 10.96 11.21 -14.11
CA VAL A 35 10.53 10.08 -14.95
C VAL A 35 11.74 9.43 -15.62
N THR A 36 12.50 8.67 -14.83
CA THR A 36 13.62 7.82 -15.27
C THR A 36 13.14 6.37 -15.32
N LYS A 37 13.74 5.52 -16.16
CA LYS A 37 13.34 4.09 -16.29
C LYS A 37 13.31 3.37 -14.93
N ASP A 38 14.28 3.64 -14.07
CA ASP A 38 14.31 3.10 -12.70
C ASP A 38 13.20 3.65 -11.81
N ASN A 39 12.80 4.92 -11.93
CA ASN A 39 11.71 5.47 -11.14
C ASN A 39 10.35 4.97 -11.64
N ILE A 40 10.16 4.78 -12.95
CA ILE A 40 8.94 4.14 -13.50
C ILE A 40 8.79 2.73 -12.91
N LEU A 41 9.85 1.94 -12.97
CA LEU A 41 9.79 0.55 -12.51
C LEU A 41 9.72 0.46 -10.98
N TYR A 42 10.50 1.24 -10.24
CA TYR A 42 10.67 1.00 -8.81
C TYR A 42 9.98 2.02 -7.89
N HIS A 43 9.35 3.05 -8.45
CA HIS A 43 8.56 4.03 -7.70
C HIS A 43 7.09 4.00 -8.15
N TYR A 44 6.84 4.12 -9.46
CA TYR A 44 5.47 4.19 -9.97
C TYR A 44 4.76 2.82 -10.01
N LEU A 45 5.46 1.73 -10.30
CA LEU A 45 4.84 0.39 -10.32
C LEU A 45 4.44 -0.12 -8.93
N PRO A 46 5.28 -0.02 -7.88
CA PRO A 46 4.86 -0.36 -6.53
C PRO A 46 3.69 0.51 -6.04
N LEU A 47 3.69 1.80 -6.42
CA LEU A 47 2.59 2.72 -6.11
C LEU A 47 1.29 2.31 -6.81
N HIS A 48 1.37 1.93 -8.08
CA HIS A 48 0.25 1.34 -8.81
C HIS A 48 -0.24 0.05 -8.13
N GLY A 49 0.69 -0.78 -7.63
CA GLY A 49 0.36 -1.95 -6.83
C GLY A 49 -0.40 -1.63 -5.55
N VAL A 50 -0.04 -0.57 -4.82
CA VAL A 50 -0.78 -0.12 -3.63
C VAL A 50 -2.19 0.36 -3.98
N ILE A 51 -2.35 1.05 -5.12
CA ILE A 51 -3.68 1.45 -5.63
C ILE A 51 -4.52 0.22 -5.96
N CYS A 52 -3.96 -0.75 -6.70
CA CYS A 52 -4.62 -2.00 -7.00
C CYS A 52 -5.00 -2.79 -5.74
N TYR A 53 -4.10 -2.83 -4.76
CA TYR A 53 -4.31 -3.55 -3.49
C TYR A 53 -5.42 -2.91 -2.66
N SER A 54 -5.44 -1.57 -2.61
CA SER A 54 -6.50 -0.82 -1.94
C SER A 54 -7.86 -1.03 -2.62
N ALA A 55 -7.90 -0.96 -3.95
CA ALA A 55 -9.12 -1.25 -4.72
C ALA A 55 -9.58 -2.71 -4.56
N MET A 56 -8.65 -3.67 -4.45
CA MET A 56 -8.96 -5.06 -4.15
C MET A 56 -9.59 -5.22 -2.76
N SER A 57 -9.11 -4.50 -1.74
CA SER A 57 -9.70 -4.53 -0.39
C SER A 57 -11.16 -4.09 -0.41
N VAL A 58 -11.47 -3.03 -1.17
CA VAL A 58 -12.83 -2.53 -1.33
C VAL A 58 -13.68 -3.52 -2.09
N ASN A 59 -13.16 -4.15 -3.15
CA ASN A 59 -13.86 -5.17 -3.92
C ASN A 59 -14.24 -6.39 -3.07
N VAL A 60 -13.34 -6.87 -2.21
CA VAL A 60 -13.64 -7.99 -1.29
C VAL A 60 -14.67 -7.59 -0.23
N MET A 61 -14.54 -6.38 0.34
CA MET A 61 -15.46 -5.88 1.38
C MET A 61 -16.82 -5.42 0.84
N ASN A 62 -16.90 -5.04 -0.42
CA ASN A 62 -18.10 -4.52 -1.06
C ASN A 62 -18.12 -4.87 -2.56
N PRO A 63 -18.58 -6.08 -2.92
CA PRO A 63 -18.64 -6.55 -4.30
C PRO A 63 -19.64 -5.75 -5.14
N SER A 64 -20.63 -5.11 -4.50
CA SER A 64 -21.69 -4.34 -5.15
C SER A 64 -21.14 -3.16 -5.95
N LEU A 65 -20.11 -2.48 -5.44
CA LEU A 65 -19.48 -1.33 -6.10
C LEU A 65 -18.87 -1.68 -7.47
N PHE A 66 -18.26 -2.85 -7.60
CA PHE A 66 -17.63 -3.25 -8.85
C PHE A 66 -18.61 -3.94 -9.79
N SER A 67 -19.64 -4.62 -9.27
CA SER A 67 -20.70 -5.19 -10.12
C SER A 67 -21.49 -4.12 -10.87
N GLU A 68 -21.66 -2.94 -10.28
CA GLU A 68 -22.38 -1.81 -10.91
C GLU A 68 -21.49 -1.01 -11.86
N CYS A 69 -20.20 -0.85 -11.55
CA CYS A 69 -19.30 -0.05 -12.37
C CYS A 69 -18.73 -0.80 -13.58
N CYS A 70 -18.55 -2.13 -13.49
CA CYS A 70 -17.98 -2.92 -14.57
C CYS A 70 -18.48 -4.39 -14.55
N PRO A 71 -19.37 -4.79 -15.47
CA PRO A 71 -19.91 -6.16 -15.53
C PRO A 71 -18.90 -7.24 -15.99
N LYS A 72 -17.62 -6.90 -16.21
CA LYS A 72 -16.58 -7.84 -16.67
C LYS A 72 -15.79 -8.40 -15.48
N LYS A 73 -15.78 -9.74 -15.37
CA LYS A 73 -15.09 -10.53 -14.32
C LYS A 73 -13.56 -10.39 -14.30
N ASP A 74 -12.96 -9.68 -15.26
CA ASP A 74 -11.49 -9.60 -15.40
C ASP A 74 -10.82 -8.60 -14.46
N ILE A 75 -11.59 -7.69 -13.85
CA ILE A 75 -11.03 -6.60 -13.02
C ILE A 75 -10.40 -7.13 -11.73
N THR A 76 -11.02 -8.10 -11.07
CA THR A 76 -10.45 -8.71 -9.86
C THR A 76 -9.11 -9.37 -10.14
N ASN A 77 -9.01 -10.07 -11.28
CA ASN A 77 -7.74 -10.68 -11.71
C ASN A 77 -6.70 -9.61 -12.02
N PHE A 78 -7.08 -8.54 -12.71
CA PHE A 78 -6.18 -7.41 -12.98
C PHE A 78 -5.69 -6.74 -11.69
N LEU A 79 -6.59 -6.50 -10.73
CA LEU A 79 -6.27 -5.96 -9.40
C LEU A 79 -5.31 -6.89 -8.65
N LEU A 80 -5.55 -8.21 -8.70
CA LEU A 80 -4.67 -9.22 -8.11
C LEU A 80 -3.28 -9.19 -8.73
N PHE A 81 -3.19 -9.29 -10.06
CA PHE A 81 -1.90 -9.25 -10.76
C PHE A 81 -1.15 -7.94 -10.51
N GLY A 82 -1.84 -6.79 -10.53
CA GLY A 82 -1.25 -5.49 -10.22
C GLY A 82 -0.72 -5.40 -8.79
N SER A 83 -1.47 -5.93 -7.82
CA SER A 83 -1.08 -5.94 -6.41
C SER A 83 0.12 -6.86 -6.17
N VAL A 84 0.06 -8.10 -6.66
CA VAL A 84 1.17 -9.06 -6.57
C VAL A 84 2.41 -8.49 -7.24
N GLY A 85 2.27 -7.93 -8.45
CA GLY A 85 3.38 -7.32 -9.18
C GLY A 85 4.02 -6.17 -8.41
N GLY A 86 3.22 -5.25 -7.87
CA GLY A 86 3.75 -4.12 -7.11
C GLY A 86 4.42 -4.53 -5.79
N VAL A 87 3.84 -5.47 -5.05
CA VAL A 87 4.44 -6.01 -3.82
C VAL A 87 5.71 -6.80 -4.12
N ALA A 88 5.72 -7.61 -5.19
CA ALA A 88 6.89 -8.37 -5.61
C ALA A 88 8.03 -7.42 -5.99
N LEU A 89 7.72 -6.34 -6.71
CA LEU A 89 8.72 -5.37 -7.12
C LEU A 89 9.24 -4.52 -5.96
N TYR A 90 8.36 -4.20 -5.00
CA TYR A 90 8.76 -3.60 -3.73
C TYR A 90 9.73 -4.51 -2.96
N ALA A 91 9.39 -5.79 -2.79
CA ALA A 91 10.24 -6.78 -2.12
C ALA A 91 11.57 -6.97 -2.86
N TYR A 92 11.54 -7.07 -4.19
CA TYR A 92 12.72 -7.29 -5.02
C TYR A 92 13.82 -6.25 -4.83
N LYS A 93 13.45 -4.99 -4.51
CA LYS A 93 14.41 -3.91 -4.29
C LYS A 93 14.98 -3.83 -2.88
N ARG A 94 14.48 -4.62 -1.93
CA ARG A 94 14.88 -4.54 -0.53
C ARG A 94 16.33 -5.01 -0.31
N PRO A 95 17.13 -4.31 0.52
CA PRO A 95 18.51 -4.66 0.82
C PRO A 95 18.75 -6.13 1.17
N HIS A 96 17.87 -6.74 1.98
CA HIS A 96 17.97 -8.15 2.38
C HIS A 96 17.88 -9.15 1.23
N LEU A 97 17.33 -8.75 0.08
CA LEU A 97 17.29 -9.58 -1.13
C LEU A 97 18.34 -9.19 -2.17
N GLN A 98 19.12 -8.12 -1.96
CA GLN A 98 20.13 -7.66 -2.92
C GLN A 98 21.37 -8.55 -2.97
N ASN A 99 21.69 -9.25 -1.87
CA ASN A 99 22.84 -10.15 -1.78
C ASN A 99 22.62 -11.52 -2.43
N LEU A 100 21.41 -11.78 -2.96
CA LEU A 100 21.06 -13.05 -3.60
C LEU A 100 21.22 -12.99 -5.12
N GLU A 101 21.50 -14.16 -5.73
CA GLU A 101 21.44 -14.34 -7.18
C GLU A 101 20.06 -13.98 -7.75
N LEU A 102 20.00 -13.63 -9.05
CA LEU A 102 18.78 -13.14 -9.71
C LEU A 102 17.60 -14.11 -9.59
N LEU A 103 17.83 -15.42 -9.69
CA LEU A 103 16.79 -16.44 -9.67
C LEU A 103 16.17 -16.62 -8.26
N PRO A 104 16.94 -16.86 -7.18
CA PRO A 104 16.36 -16.90 -5.84
C PRO A 104 15.76 -15.55 -5.43
N ARG A 105 16.37 -14.43 -5.83
CA ARG A 105 15.85 -13.09 -5.55
C ARG A 105 14.46 -12.85 -6.13
N THR A 106 14.25 -13.19 -7.41
CA THR A 106 12.93 -13.05 -8.04
C THR A 106 11.92 -14.02 -7.43
N THR A 107 12.32 -15.27 -7.19
CA THR A 107 11.42 -16.31 -6.64
C THR A 107 10.97 -15.98 -5.22
N TYR A 108 11.87 -15.54 -4.33
CA TYR A 108 11.52 -15.16 -2.96
C TYR A 108 10.65 -13.90 -2.90
N SER A 109 10.94 -12.92 -3.77
CA SER A 109 10.12 -11.71 -3.88
C SER A 109 8.71 -12.03 -4.36
N ALA A 110 8.59 -12.89 -5.39
CA ALA A 110 7.31 -13.32 -5.92
C ALA A 110 6.53 -14.15 -4.90
N PHE A 111 7.19 -15.07 -4.21
CA PHE A 111 6.58 -15.89 -3.16
C PHE A 111 6.02 -15.03 -2.02
N GLY A 112 6.83 -14.09 -1.50
CA GLY A 112 6.39 -13.16 -0.46
C GLY A 112 5.22 -12.29 -0.90
N ALA A 113 5.21 -11.83 -2.16
CA ALA A 113 4.13 -11.03 -2.70
C ALA A 113 2.82 -11.81 -2.86
N VAL A 114 2.89 -13.06 -3.33
CA VAL A 114 1.73 -13.95 -3.40
C VAL A 114 1.20 -14.23 -1.99
N MET A 115 2.06 -14.61 -1.05
CA MET A 115 1.67 -14.86 0.33
C MET A 115 0.98 -13.64 0.96
N PHE A 116 1.59 -12.46 0.84
CA PHE A 116 1.03 -11.23 1.40
C PHE A 116 -0.32 -10.90 0.78
N THR A 117 -0.42 -10.95 -0.55
CA THR A 117 -1.65 -10.55 -1.27
C THR A 117 -2.80 -11.52 -1.00
N PHE A 118 -2.56 -12.83 -1.15
CA PHE A 118 -3.59 -13.83 -0.90
C PHE A 118 -3.97 -13.93 0.58
N GLY A 119 -2.99 -13.83 1.50
CA GLY A 119 -3.26 -13.76 2.93
C GLY A 119 -4.15 -12.58 3.31
N SER A 120 -3.95 -11.43 2.67
CA SER A 120 -4.80 -10.25 2.86
C SER A 120 -6.24 -10.48 2.39
N VAL A 121 -6.42 -11.13 1.23
CA VAL A 121 -7.75 -11.49 0.73
C VAL A 121 -8.48 -12.42 1.70
N LEU A 122 -7.77 -13.39 2.29
CA LEU A 122 -8.36 -14.28 3.30
C LEU A 122 -8.80 -13.50 4.55
N ILE A 123 -7.96 -12.59 5.05
CA ILE A 123 -8.31 -11.70 6.18
C ILE A 123 -9.56 -10.89 5.83
N TRP A 124 -9.63 -10.32 4.63
CA TRP A 124 -10.77 -9.54 4.20
C TRP A 124 -12.04 -10.36 4.02
N ALA A 125 -11.93 -11.60 3.53
CA ALA A 125 -13.05 -12.51 3.43
C ALA A 125 -13.64 -12.86 4.80
N VAL A 126 -12.78 -13.08 5.81
CA VAL A 126 -13.21 -13.31 7.20
C VAL A 126 -13.80 -12.02 7.80
N MET A 127 -13.19 -10.87 7.56
CA MET A 127 -13.67 -9.60 8.08
C MET A 127 -15.03 -9.22 7.49
N ARG A 128 -15.28 -9.54 6.21
CA ARG A 128 -16.58 -9.39 5.57
C ARG A 128 -17.67 -10.18 6.29
N SER A 129 -17.39 -11.36 6.84
CA SER A 129 -18.42 -12.17 7.51
C SER A 129 -18.84 -11.62 8.87
N VAL A 130 -18.03 -10.74 9.48
CA VAL A 130 -18.32 -10.11 10.78
C VAL A 130 -18.82 -8.66 10.66
N VAL A 131 -18.57 -8.00 9.53
CA VAL A 131 -18.99 -6.61 9.29
C VAL A 131 -20.46 -6.57 8.85
N PRO A 132 -21.31 -5.72 9.46
CA PRO A 132 -22.71 -5.57 9.05
C PRO A 132 -22.84 -5.10 7.59
N GLU A 133 -23.96 -5.38 6.94
CA GLU A 133 -24.25 -5.10 5.51
C GLU A 133 -24.38 -3.60 5.18
N ASN A 134 -23.34 -2.82 5.47
CA ASN A 134 -23.24 -1.42 5.09
C ASN A 134 -22.02 -1.24 4.18
N ALA A 135 -22.32 -0.93 2.91
CA ALA A 135 -21.36 -0.68 1.85
C ALA A 135 -20.24 0.30 2.25
N PHE A 136 -20.59 1.39 2.93
CA PHE A 136 -19.63 2.43 3.32
C PHE A 136 -18.69 1.94 4.43
N VAL A 137 -19.25 1.26 5.43
CA VAL A 137 -18.47 0.70 6.56
C VAL A 137 -17.51 -0.36 6.06
N GLY A 138 -17.96 -1.27 5.19
CA GLY A 138 -17.11 -2.29 4.56
C GLY A 138 -15.95 -1.69 3.78
N SER A 139 -16.20 -0.68 2.94
CA SER A 139 -15.14 -0.01 2.17
C SER A 139 -14.16 0.75 3.07
N ALA A 140 -14.63 1.43 4.12
CA ALA A 140 -13.77 2.13 5.07
C ALA A 140 -12.86 1.15 5.83
N ILE A 141 -13.43 0.04 6.33
CA ILE A 141 -12.67 -1.02 6.99
C ILE A 141 -11.68 -1.68 6.02
N GLY A 142 -12.09 -1.92 4.77
CA GLY A 142 -11.20 -2.43 3.72
C GLY A 142 -9.98 -1.54 3.51
N LEU A 143 -10.19 -0.24 3.31
CA LEU A 143 -9.10 0.72 3.12
C LEU A 143 -8.21 0.85 4.36
N LEU A 144 -8.80 0.91 5.55
CA LEU A 144 -8.06 0.99 6.82
C LEU A 144 -7.20 -0.26 7.05
N SER A 145 -7.79 -1.45 6.85
CA SER A 145 -7.06 -2.72 6.98
C SER A 145 -5.99 -2.87 5.91
N ALA A 146 -6.25 -2.46 4.66
CA ALA A 146 -5.25 -2.47 3.60
C ALA A 146 -4.04 -1.58 3.95
N ALA A 147 -4.29 -0.34 4.40
CA ALA A 147 -3.22 0.55 4.84
C ALA A 147 -2.45 -0.03 6.05
N GLY A 148 -3.15 -0.65 6.99
CA GLY A 148 -2.56 -1.32 8.14
C GLY A 148 -1.66 -2.49 7.75
N LEU A 149 -2.12 -3.35 6.83
CA LEU A 149 -1.37 -4.51 6.34
C LEU A 149 -0.13 -4.07 5.55
N VAL A 150 -0.25 -3.08 4.67
CA VAL A 150 0.90 -2.51 3.95
C VAL A 150 1.91 -1.93 4.92
N LYS A 151 1.47 -1.14 5.91
CA LYS A 151 2.36 -0.58 6.93
C LYS A 151 3.06 -1.67 7.74
N CYS A 152 2.33 -2.72 8.13
CA CYS A 152 2.87 -3.86 8.85
C CYS A 152 3.93 -4.60 8.01
N GLY A 153 3.62 -4.93 6.76
CA GLY A 153 4.55 -5.59 5.83
C GLY A 153 5.79 -4.74 5.57
N SER A 154 5.64 -3.44 5.33
CA SER A 154 6.77 -2.52 5.16
C SER A 154 7.63 -2.42 6.42
N SER A 155 7.01 -2.38 7.61
CA SER A 155 7.73 -2.35 8.88
C SER A 155 8.49 -3.65 9.14
N TYR A 156 7.89 -4.80 8.81
CA TYR A 156 8.53 -6.11 8.90
C TYR A 156 9.75 -6.18 7.99
N CYS A 157 9.62 -5.79 6.72
CA CYS A 157 10.76 -5.72 5.81
C CYS A 157 11.83 -4.75 6.33
N ASN A 158 11.44 -3.60 6.92
CA ASN A 158 12.40 -2.62 7.47
C ASN A 158 13.18 -3.21 8.64
N ALA A 159 12.52 -3.95 9.53
CA ALA A 159 13.17 -4.61 10.65
C ALA A 159 14.18 -5.68 10.20
N ILE A 160 13.87 -6.41 9.13
CA ILE A 160 14.81 -7.37 8.52
C ILE A 160 15.99 -6.66 7.89
N ASP A 161 15.75 -5.59 7.13
CA ASP A 161 16.82 -4.85 6.46
C ASP A 161 17.82 -4.24 7.44
N GLN A 162 17.37 -3.86 8.64
CA GLN A 162 18.25 -3.38 9.71
C GLN A 162 19.20 -4.46 10.26
N GLN A 163 18.90 -5.74 10.06
CA GLN A 163 19.72 -6.85 10.51
C GLN A 163 20.75 -7.30 9.47
N VAL A 164 20.67 -6.77 8.24
CA VAL A 164 21.60 -7.12 7.18
C VAL A 164 22.82 -6.21 7.29
N PRO A 165 24.04 -6.77 7.47
CA PRO A 165 25.26 -5.98 7.45
C PRO A 165 25.38 -5.22 6.13
N SER A 166 25.58 -3.91 6.19
CA SER A 166 25.91 -3.10 5.02
C SER A 166 27.24 -3.59 4.43
N LEU A 167 27.28 -3.76 3.11
CA LEU A 167 28.46 -4.20 2.35
C LEU A 167 29.64 -3.18 2.36
N ASP A 168 29.65 -2.21 3.27
CA ASP A 168 30.75 -1.24 3.44
C ASP A 168 31.93 -1.81 4.26
N ASN A 169 31.86 -3.07 4.70
CA ASN A 169 32.98 -3.77 5.35
C ASN A 169 33.60 -4.80 4.38
N GLU A 170 34.20 -4.32 3.28
CA GLU A 170 35.35 -5.03 2.71
C GLU A 170 36.50 -4.91 3.72
N GLN A 171 36.81 -6.00 4.42
CA GLN A 171 38.15 -6.20 4.95
C GLN A 171 38.84 -7.21 4.03
N PRO A 172 39.92 -6.82 3.33
CA PRO A 172 40.70 -7.73 2.51
C PRO A 172 41.58 -8.59 3.41
N ASP A 173 41.48 -9.91 3.28
CA ASP A 173 42.49 -10.88 3.75
C ASP A 173 43.17 -11.50 2.53
#